data_AF-H9AZ13-F1
#
_entry.id   AF-H9AZ13-F1
#
_cell.length_a   1.000
_cell.length_b   1.000
_cell.length_c   1.000
_cell.angle_alpha   90.00
_cell.angle_beta   90.00
_cell.angle_gamma   90.00
#
_symmetry.space_group_name_H-M   'P 1'
#
loop_
_entity.id
_entity.type
_entity.pdbx_description
1 polymer ?
#
loop_
_entity_poly.entity_id
_entity_poly.type
_entity_poly.pdbx_seq_one_letter_code
_entity_poly.pdbx_strand_id
1 'polypeptide(L)' 'TQQVLKACKSRQITYTFTDVSPFFLEKARDNLAEFSGLEYKVLDIEKAPKLQGFCCHSYDLIIAANVLHSTANLQEETLP' A
#
# COMPACT_ATOMS: atom_id res chain seq x y z
N THR A 1 -8.47 -0.04 5.67
CA THR A 1 -7.37 -0.83 6.28
C THR A 1 -7.79 -1.64 7.50
N GLN A 2 -8.18 -1.03 8.63
CA GLN A 2 -8.52 -1.79 9.86
C GLN A 2 -9.54 -2.93 9.63
N GLN A 3 -10.58 -2.69 8.83
CA GLN A 3 -11.58 -3.73 8.52
C GLN A 3 -10.95 -4.94 7.81
N VAL A 4 -10.03 -4.71 6.87
CA VAL A 4 -9.30 -5.77 6.16
C VAL A 4 -8.44 -6.56 7.15
N LEU A 5 -7.65 -5.86 7.97
CA LEU A 5 -6.78 -6.51 8.97
C LEU A 5 -7.58 -7.32 9.99
N LYS A 6 -8.73 -6.80 10.46
CA LYS A 6 -9.64 -7.52 11.36
C LYS A 6 -10.23 -8.77 10.71
N ALA A 7 -10.66 -8.68 9.45
CA ALA A 7 -11.19 -9.83 8.71
C ALA A 7 -10.13 -10.94 8.50
N CYS A 8 -8.85 -10.56 8.44
CA CYS A 8 -7.74 -11.49 8.28
C CYS A 8 -7.15 -12.00 9.61
N LYS A 9 -7.71 -11.65 10.77
CA LYS A 9 -7.11 -11.94 12.10
C LYS A 9 -6.82 -13.42 12.37
N SER A 10 -7.56 -14.35 11.75
CA SER A 10 -7.35 -15.80 11.87
C SER A 10 -6.38 -16.37 10.84
N ARG A 11 -5.77 -15.53 10.00
CA ARG A 11 -4.87 -15.91 8.92
C ARG A 11 -3.53 -15.20 9.09
N GLN A 12 -2.46 -15.87 8.71
CA GLN A 12 -1.16 -15.23 8.62
C GLN A 12 -1.08 -14.48 7.29
N ILE A 13 -0.96 -13.16 7.36
CA ILE A 13 -0.79 -12.28 6.21
C ILE A 13 0.37 -11.32 6.45
N THR A 14 0.99 -10.88 5.37
CA THR A 14 1.83 -9.67 5.34
C THR A 14 1.01 -8.55 4.73
N TYR A 15 1.15 -7.33 5.26
CA TYR A 15 0.40 -6.18 4.75
C TYR A 15 1.33 -4.97 4.63
N THR A 16 1.58 -4.50 3.41
CA THR A 16 2.32 -3.25 3.18
C THR A 16 1.31 -2.10 3.04
N PHE A 17 1.24 -1.21 4.03
CA PHE A 17 0.48 0.04 3.93
C PHE A 17 1.32 1.07 3.20
N THR A 18 0.76 1.68 2.15
CA THR A 18 1.45 2.66 1.34
C THR A 18 0.65 3.93 1.18
N ASP A 19 1.37 5.05 1.05
CA ASP A 19 0.84 6.36 0.70
C ASP A 19 1.97 7.16 0.06
N VAL A 20 1.64 8.16 -0.78
CA VAL A 20 2.64 9.07 -1.35
C VAL A 20 3.22 10.00 -0.28
N SER A 21 2.46 10.27 0.78
CA SER A 21 2.83 11.14 1.89
C SER A 21 3.33 10.35 3.09
N PRO A 22 4.59 10.56 3.54
CA PRO A 22 5.12 9.97 4.77
C PRO A 22 4.27 10.28 6.02
N PHE A 23 3.59 11.43 6.04
CA PHE A 23 2.74 11.83 7.17
C PHE A 23 1.61 10.83 7.42
N PHE A 24 0.97 10.31 6.37
CA PHE A 24 -0.09 9.32 6.52
C PHE A 24 0.44 7.95 6.93
N LEU A 25 1.70 7.63 6.61
CA LEU A 25 2.34 6.40 7.09
C LEU A 25 2.55 6.44 8.60
N GLU A 26 3.08 7.53 9.14
CA GLU A 26 3.28 7.68 10.58
C GLU A 26 1.94 7.64 11.32
N LYS A 27 0.93 8.36 10.83
CA LYS A 27 -0.43 8.29 11.39
C LYS A 27 -1.01 6.86 11.29
N ALA A 28 -0.70 6.10 10.24
CA ALA A 28 -1.14 4.72 10.12
C ALA A 28 -0.42 3.81 11.13
N ARG A 29 0.88 4.01 11.39
CA ARG A 29 1.63 3.26 12.41
C ARG A 29 0.96 3.38 13.78
N ASP A 30 0.59 4.59 14.17
CA ASP A 30 -0.08 4.83 15.46
C ASP A 30 -1.46 4.15 15.50
N ASN A 31 -2.27 4.32 14.46
CA ASN A 31 -3.66 3.82 14.40
C ASN A 31 -3.78 2.31 14.21
N LEU A 32 -2.70 1.65 13.80
CA LEU A 32 -2.67 0.22 13.49
C LEU A 32 -1.68 -0.53 14.39
N ALA A 33 -1.21 0.11 15.48
CA ALA A 33 -0.23 -0.46 16.40
C ALA A 33 -0.68 -1.78 17.07
N GLU A 34 -1.99 -2.05 17.12
CA GLU A 34 -2.54 -3.32 17.63
C GLU A 34 -2.31 -4.51 16.67
N PHE A 35 -1.98 -4.25 15.40
CA PHE A 35 -1.74 -5.28 14.39
C PHE A 35 -0.24 -5.50 14.18
N SER A 36 0.14 -6.77 14.01
CA SER A 36 1.52 -7.17 13.71
C SER A 36 1.67 -7.58 12.24
N GLY A 37 2.91 -7.60 11.73
CA GLY A 37 3.19 -8.00 10.34
C GLY A 37 2.89 -6.91 9.30
N LEU A 38 2.80 -5.64 9.73
CA LEU A 38 2.63 -4.50 8.84
C LEU A 38 3.98 -3.90 8.44
N GLU A 39 4.14 -3.66 7.15
CA GLU A 39 5.18 -2.80 6.59
C GLU A 39 4.54 -1.46 6.20
N TYR A 40 5.30 -0.37 6.32
CA TYR A 40 4.85 0.95 5.90
C TYR A 40 5.88 1.53 4.97
N LYS A 41 5.46 1.93 3.77
CA LYS A 41 6.38 2.36 2.72
C LYS A 41 5.75 3.41 1.82
N VAL A 42 6.54 4.41 1.45
CA VAL A 42 6.07 5.43 0.49
C VAL A 42 5.92 4.80 -0.88
N LEU A 43 4.80 5.07 -1.54
CA LEU A 43 4.57 4.70 -2.93
C LEU A 43 3.88 5.85 -3.64
N ASP A 44 4.53 6.35 -4.68
CA ASP A 44 3.93 7.19 -5.71
C ASP A 44 3.49 6.29 -6.87
N ILE A 45 2.18 6.11 -7.04
CA ILE A 45 1.64 5.19 -8.05
C ILE A 45 1.82 5.69 -9.49
N GLU A 46 2.12 6.98 -9.67
CA GLU A 46 2.41 7.57 -10.98
C GLU A 46 3.84 7.23 -11.45
N LYS A 47 4.66 6.62 -10.60
CA LYS A 47 6.02 6.21 -10.91
C LYS A 47 6.15 4.70 -10.81
N ALA A 48 7.09 4.14 -11.59
CA ALA A 48 7.33 2.70 -11.60
C ALA A 48 7.61 2.16 -10.17
N PRO A 49 6.77 1.25 -9.62
CA PRO A 49 6.94 0.75 -8.25
C PRO A 49 8.27 0.03 -8.03
N LYS A 50 8.79 -0.63 -9.08
CA LYS A 50 10.10 -1.31 -9.06
C LYS A 50 11.24 -0.36 -8.69
N LEU A 51 11.21 0.86 -9.22
CA LEU A 51 12.23 1.88 -8.95
C LEU A 51 12.12 2.46 -7.53
N GLN A 52 10.98 2.24 -6.88
CA GLN A 52 10.70 2.65 -5.49
C GLN A 52 10.97 1.50 -4.49
N GLY A 53 11.61 0.42 -4.97
CA GLY A 53 12.02 -0.72 -4.17
C GLY A 53 10.90 -1.73 -3.90
N PHE A 54 9.80 -1.69 -4.63
CA PHE A 54 8.79 -2.76 -4.57
C PHE A 54 9.19 -3.90 -5.51
N CYS A 55 9.08 -5.14 -5.05
CA CYS A 55 9.33 -6.29 -5.90
C CYS A 55 8.15 -6.47 -6.88
N CYS A 56 8.43 -6.70 -8.15
CA CYS A 56 7.38 -6.96 -9.14
C CYS A 56 6.75 -8.33 -8.86
N HIS A 57 5.43 -8.44 -9.07
CA HIS A 57 4.68 -9.69 -8.93
C HIS A 57 4.82 -10.36 -7.55
N SER A 58 5.09 -9.58 -6.50
CA SER A 58 5.28 -10.10 -5.14
C SER A 58 4.07 -9.92 -4.21
N TYR A 59 2.96 -9.37 -4.73
CA TYR A 59 1.74 -9.11 -3.97
C TYR A 59 0.57 -9.90 -4.58
N ASP A 60 -0.16 -10.63 -3.76
CA ASP A 60 -1.35 -11.40 -4.19
C ASP A 60 -2.59 -10.50 -4.37
N LEU A 61 -2.66 -9.39 -3.63
CA LEU A 61 -3.79 -8.47 -3.64
C LEU A 61 -3.31 -7.02 -3.50
N ILE A 62 -3.83 -6.15 -4.36
CA ILE A 62 -3.67 -4.70 -4.28
C ILE A 62 -5.01 -4.07 -3.93
N ILE A 63 -5.02 -3.17 -2.94
CA ILE A 63 -6.21 -2.44 -2.51
C ILE A 63 -5.98 -0.95 -2.77
N ALA A 64 -6.74 -0.39 -3.72
CA ALA A 64 -6.68 1.02 -4.11
C ALA A 64 -8.03 1.71 -3.83
N ALA A 65 -8.28 2.08 -2.58
CA ALA A 65 -9.54 2.72 -2.18
C ALA A 65 -9.48 4.25 -2.40
N ASN A 66 -10.23 4.75 -3.37
CA ASN A 66 -10.33 6.19 -3.67
C ASN A 66 -8.98 6.89 -3.86
N VAL A 67 -8.05 6.25 -4.58
CA VAL A 67 -6.71 6.83 -4.85
C VAL A 67 -6.45 7.04 -6.33
N LEU A 68 -6.81 6.07 -7.18
CA LEU A 68 -6.47 6.10 -8.60
C LEU A 68 -7.11 7.27 -9.36
N HIS A 69 -8.25 7.79 -8.90
CA HIS A 69 -8.88 8.95 -9.54
C HIS A 69 -8.04 10.23 -9.47
N SER A 70 -7.05 10.30 -8.58
CA SER A 70 -6.18 11.46 -8.38
C SER A 70 -4.90 11.41 -9.21
N THR A 71 -4.72 10.38 -10.05
CA THR A 71 -3.56 10.29 -10.96
C THR A 71 -3.83 11.07 -12.24
N ALA A 72 -2.79 11.62 -12.86
CA ALA A 72 -2.84 12.36 -14.11
C ALA A 72 -3.35 11.52 -15.29
N ASN A 73 -3.01 10.23 -15.33
CA ASN A 73 -3.43 9.32 -16.39
C ASN A 73 -3.68 7.90 -15.86
N LEU A 74 -4.94 7.46 -15.91
CA LEU A 74 -5.35 6.12 -15.48
C LEU A 74 -4.85 4.98 -16.38
N GLN A 75 -4.56 5.28 -17.65
CA GLN A 75 -4.12 4.30 -18.64
C GLN A 75 -2.60 4.23 -18.77
N GLU A 76 -1.87 5.04 -18.00
CA GLU A 76 -0.42 5.06 -18.08
C GLU A 76 0.16 3.73 -17.59
N GLU A 77 0.84 3.04 -18.49
CA GLU A 77 1.65 1.88 -18.16
C GLU A 77 3.06 2.37 -17.80
N THR A 78 3.48 2.16 -16.56
CA THR A 78 4.81 2.56 -16.08
C THR A 78 5.92 1.56 -16.45
N LEU A 79 5.70 0.74 -17.48
CA LEU A 79 6.72 -0.13 -18.05
C LEU A 79 7.47 0.63 -19.17
N PRO A 80 8.82 0.60 -19.20
CA PRO A 80 9.55 1.01 -20.39
C PRO A 80 9.31 0.07 -21.58
#